data_AF-X1BHG5-F1
#
_entry.id   AF-X1BHG5-F1
#
_cell.length_a   1.000
_cell.length_b   1.000
_cell.length_c   1.000
_cell.angle_alpha   90.00
_cell.angle_beta   90.00
_cell.angle_gamma   90.00
#
_symmetry.space_group_name_H-M   'P 1'
#
loop_
_entity.id
_entity.type
_entity.pdbx_description
1 polymer ?
#
loop_
_entity_poly.entity_id
_entity_poly.type
_entity_poly.pdbx_seq_one_letter_code
_entity_poly.pdbx_strand_id
1 'polypeptide(L)' 'MPKRRDIKKILMIGSGPIVIGQACEFDYSGSQAC' A
#
# COMPACT_ATOMS: atom_id res chain seq x y z
N MET A 1 -3.73 5.25 18.36
CA MET A 1 -3.42 3.82 18.58
C MET A 1 -1.90 3.65 18.59
N PRO A 2 -1.32 2.89 19.53
CA PRO A 2 0.12 2.66 19.57
C PRO A 2 0.59 1.71 18.46
N LYS A 3 1.86 1.82 18.06
CA LYS A 3 2.49 0.91 17.10
C LYS A 3 2.52 -0.52 17.65
N ARG A 4 2.05 -1.48 16.84
CA ARG A 4 2.16 -2.92 17.15
C ARG A 4 3.62 -3.37 17.10
N ARG A 5 4.09 -4.04 18.16
CA ARG A 5 5.51 -4.48 18.32
C ARG A 5 5.75 -5.93 17.89
N ASP A 6 4.68 -6.70 17.76
CA ASP A 6 4.60 -8.11 17.35
C ASP A 6 4.81 -8.29 15.84
N ILE A 7 4.38 -7.33 15.02
CA ILE A 7 4.64 -7.37 13.57
C ILE A 7 6.07 -6.95 13.27
N LYS A 8 6.84 -7.81 12.59
CA LYS A 8 8.21 -7.53 12.15
C LYS A 8 8.36 -7.33 10.65
N LYS A 9 7.45 -7.89 9.86
CA LYS A 9 7.43 -7.80 8.40
C LYS A 9 5.99 -7.60 7.94
N ILE A 10 5.81 -6.74 6.94
CA ILE A 10 4.53 -6.45 6.31
C ILE A 10 4.74 -6.67 4.81
N LEU A 11 3.87 -7.45 4.18
CA LEU A 11 3.82 -7.58 2.73
C LEU A 11 2.74 -6.61 2.22
N MET A 12 3.14 -5.67 1.37
CA MET A 12 2.22 -4.81 0.64
C MET A 12 1.91 -5.40 -0.72
N ILE A 13 0.62 -5.44 -1.07
CA ILE A 13 0.14 -5.87 -2.39
C ILE A 13 -0.33 -4.62 -3.12
N GLY A 14 0.24 -4.37 -4.31
CA GLY A 14 -0.16 -3.26 -5.16
C GLY A 14 -1.53 -3.47 -5.82
N SER A 15 -2.04 -2.43 -6.48
CA SER A 15 -3.35 -2.45 -7.15
C SER A 15 -3.37 -3.25 -8.46
N GLY A 16 -2.21 -3.58 -9.02
CA GLY A 16 -2.11 -4.22 -10.33
C GLY A 16 -2.03 -3.17 -11.47
N PRO A 17 -2.39 -3.53 -12.72
CA PRO A 17 -2.33 -2.61 -13.85
C PRO A 17 -3.34 -1.46 -13.72
N ILE A 18 -3.03 -0.31 -14.33
CA ILE A 18 -3.92 0.85 -14.39
C ILE A 18 -5.15 0.52 -15.24
N VAL A 19 -6.34 0.77 -14.69
CA VAL A 19 -7.64 0.63 -15.36
C VAL A 19 -8.55 1.82 -15.03
N ILE A 20 -9.60 2.03 -15.82
CA ILE A 20 -10.58 3.10 -15.52
C ILE A 20 -11.20 2.83 -14.15
N GLY A 21 -11.09 3.81 -13.24
CA GLY A 21 -11.54 3.69 -11.86
C GLY A 21 -10.51 3.08 -10.89
N GLN A 22 -9.32 2.70 -11.37
CA GLN A 22 -8.18 2.30 -10.54
C GLN A 22 -6.87 2.72 -11.23
N ALA A 23 -6.46 3.96 -10.99
CA ALA A 23 -5.32 4.58 -11.64
C ALA A 23 -4.14 4.80 -10.67
N CYS A 24 -3.39 5.87 -10.86
CA CYS A 24 -2.13 6.13 -10.16
C CYS A 24 -2.29 6.49 -8.68
N GLU A 25 -3.51 6.69 -8.19
CA GLU A 25 -3.78 6.97 -6.77
C GLU A 25 -3.23 5.86 -5.86
N PHE A 26 -3.16 4.62 -6.36
CA PHE A 26 -2.61 3.49 -5.63
C PHE A 26 -1.08 3.40 -5.67
N ASP A 27 -0.45 4.00 -6.68
CA ASP A 27 1.02 4.12 -6.74
C ASP A 27 1.51 5.18 -5.75
N TYR A 28 0.83 6.32 -5.69
CA TYR A 28 1.07 7.34 -4.66
C TYR A 28 0.83 6.78 -3.25
N SER A 29 -0.33 6.14 -3.02
CA SER A 29 -0.66 5.56 -1.71
C SER A 29 0.29 4.43 -1.31
N GLY A 30 0.72 3.60 -2.27
CA GLY A 30 1.70 2.56 -2.05
C GLY A 30 3.07 3.13 -1.68
N SER A 31 3.55 4.12 -2.42
CA SER A 31 4.83 4.77 -2.12
C SER A 31 4.85 5.45 -0.74
N GLN A 32 3.72 6.01 -0.29
CA GLN A 32 3.61 6.59 1.05
C GLN A 32 3.54 5.56 2.18
N ALA A 33 3.12 4.33 1.88
CA ALA A 33 2.99 3.26 2.86
C ALA A 33 4.32 2.49 3.08
N CYS A 34 5.26 2.61 2.14
CA CYS A 34 6.65 2.13 2.27
C CYS A 34 7.47 3.02 3.21
#